data_AF-A0A7S0YZE6-F1
#
_entry.id   AF-A0A7S0YZE6-F1
#
_cell.length_a   1.000
_cell.length_b   1.000
_cell.length_c   1.000
_cell.angle_alpha   90.00
_cell.angle_beta   90.00
_cell.angle_gamma   90.00
#
_symmetry.space_group_name_H-M   'P 1'
#
loop_
_entity.id
_entity.type
_entity.pdbx_description
1 polymer ?
#
loop_
_entity_poly.entity_id
_entity_poly.type
_entity_poly.pdbx_seq_one_letter_code
_entity_poly.pdbx_strand_id
1 'polypeptide(L)'
;PTRPSCAFLLSSAMPALLPAGPDVDGLLEYSVVYTDRALNHMSVSFQQVMNDLSASLKRTYKADAVAIIPGSGTYGMEAIARQFATGKHTVVIRNGWFSYRWTQILEQGGIAKSCTVLQARGSPC
;
A
#
# COMPACT_ATOMS: atom_id res chain seq x y z
N PRO A 1 -53.96 5.04 -32.16
CA PRO A 1 -53.67 6.29 -31.41
C PRO A 1 -53.20 5.95 -29.99
N THR A 2 -51.90 6.07 -29.81
CA THR A 2 -51.06 5.51 -28.75
C THR A 2 -51.27 6.19 -27.39
N ARG A 3 -51.40 5.38 -26.33
CA ARG A 3 -51.27 5.83 -24.92
C ARG A 3 -49.90 6.48 -24.72
N PRO A 4 -49.79 7.63 -24.03
CA PRO A 4 -48.49 8.15 -23.65
C PRO A 4 -47.91 7.21 -22.60
N SER A 5 -46.72 6.69 -22.91
CA SER A 5 -45.93 5.83 -22.02
C SER A 5 -45.53 6.64 -20.79
N CYS A 6 -45.86 6.13 -19.61
CA CYS A 6 -45.41 6.67 -18.33
C CYS A 6 -43.92 6.32 -18.14
N ALA A 7 -43.06 6.89 -18.98
CA ALA A 7 -41.61 6.68 -18.98
C ALA A 7 -40.87 7.94 -18.49
N PHE A 8 -41.49 8.72 -17.60
CA PHE A 8 -40.96 9.99 -17.10
C PHE A 8 -40.75 10.00 -15.59
N LEU A 9 -40.38 8.85 -15.00
CA LEU A 9 -40.11 8.75 -13.56
C LEU A 9 -38.90 7.87 -13.23
N LEU A 10 -37.73 8.19 -13.78
CA LEU A 10 -36.45 7.71 -13.24
C LEU A 10 -35.28 8.69 -13.53
N SER A 11 -35.55 9.99 -13.62
CA SER A 11 -34.50 11.03 -13.51
C SER A 11 -34.58 11.66 -12.12
N SER A 12 -34.45 10.81 -11.10
CA SER A 12 -33.97 11.24 -9.80
C SER A 12 -32.49 10.94 -9.81
N ALA A 13 -31.69 11.79 -10.46
CA ALA A 13 -30.26 11.80 -10.20
C ALA A 13 -30.12 11.99 -8.68
N MET A 14 -29.73 10.93 -7.97
CA MET A 14 -29.29 11.08 -6.59
C MET A 14 -28.18 12.13 -6.63
N PRO A 15 -28.33 13.32 -6.00
CA PRO A 15 -27.44 14.46 -6.22
C PRO A 15 -26.00 14.26 -5.70
N ALA A 16 -25.65 13.03 -5.33
CA ALA A 16 -24.47 12.66 -4.58
C ALA A 16 -23.62 11.56 -5.22
N LEU A 17 -24.02 10.98 -6.37
CA LEU A 17 -23.24 9.94 -7.06
C LEU A 17 -22.66 10.47 -8.37
N LEU A 18 -21.34 10.40 -8.50
CA LEU A 18 -20.60 10.79 -9.69
C LEU A 18 -21.03 9.94 -10.91
N PRO A 19 -21.22 10.55 -12.10
CA PRO A 19 -21.78 9.87 -13.27
C PRO A 19 -21.00 8.64 -13.75
N ALA A 20 -19.70 8.56 -13.43
CA ALA A 20 -18.85 7.41 -13.72
C ALA A 20 -17.72 7.39 -12.67
N GLY A 21 -18.07 7.03 -11.43
CA GLY A 21 -17.10 6.83 -10.35
C GLY A 21 -15.96 5.85 -10.73
N PRO A 22 -14.95 5.67 -9.87
CA PRO A 22 -13.75 4.88 -10.17
C PRO A 22 -14.01 3.38 -10.40
N ASP A 23 -15.22 2.88 -10.11
CA ASP A 23 -15.63 1.50 -10.33
C ASP A 23 -16.96 1.48 -11.10
N VAL A 24 -16.88 1.55 -12.44
CA VAL A 24 -18.05 1.73 -13.32
C VAL A 24 -19.03 0.55 -13.25
N ASP A 25 -18.50 -0.66 -13.13
CA ASP A 25 -19.29 -1.90 -13.00
C ASP A 25 -19.44 -2.35 -11.53
N GLY A 26 -19.04 -1.48 -10.59
CA GLY A 26 -19.03 -1.74 -9.16
C GLY A 26 -20.40 -1.62 -8.49
N LEU A 27 -20.45 -2.00 -7.21
CA LEU A 27 -21.63 -1.78 -6.37
C LEU A 27 -21.75 -0.30 -6.00
N LEU A 28 -22.98 0.16 -5.69
CA LEU A 28 -23.18 1.49 -5.12
C LEU A 28 -22.43 1.63 -3.79
N GLU A 29 -21.70 2.73 -3.66
CA GLU A 29 -20.81 2.95 -2.51
C GLU A 29 -21.58 3.50 -1.31
N TYR A 30 -21.87 2.61 -0.35
CA TYR A 30 -22.47 2.93 0.95
C TYR A 30 -21.60 2.48 2.12
N SER A 31 -20.32 2.15 1.89
CA SER A 31 -19.42 1.79 2.98
C SER A 31 -19.06 3.02 3.83
N VAL A 32 -18.57 2.76 5.04
CA VAL A 32 -18.10 3.80 5.97
C VAL A 32 -16.66 4.25 5.68
N VAL A 33 -15.97 3.58 4.75
CA VAL A 33 -14.53 3.77 4.51
C VAL A 33 -14.28 4.61 3.25
N TYR A 34 -15.15 4.50 2.25
CA TYR A 34 -15.00 5.17 0.96
C TYR A 34 -16.21 6.02 0.61
N THR A 35 -15.99 6.87 -0.39
CA THR A 35 -17.05 7.55 -1.15
C THR A 35 -16.86 7.16 -2.61
N ASP A 36 -17.82 7.51 -3.46
CA ASP A 36 -17.78 7.34 -4.91
C ASP A 36 -16.61 8.05 -5.64
N ARG A 37 -15.71 8.70 -4.91
CA ARG A 37 -14.47 9.32 -5.42
C ARG A 37 -13.24 8.42 -5.33
N ALA A 38 -13.31 7.30 -4.62
CA ALA A 38 -12.18 6.40 -4.40
C ALA A 38 -12.57 4.94 -4.68
N LEU A 39 -11.64 4.17 -5.23
CA LEU A 39 -11.85 2.75 -5.48
C LEU A 39 -11.87 2.00 -4.15
N ASN A 40 -12.97 1.30 -3.87
CA ASN A 40 -13.15 0.54 -2.64
C ASN A 40 -12.24 -0.68 -2.61
N HIS A 41 -11.48 -0.88 -1.51
CA HIS A 41 -10.57 -2.03 -1.41
C HIS A 41 -11.26 -3.40 -1.40
N MET A 42 -12.57 -3.44 -1.15
CA MET A 42 -13.37 -4.65 -1.22
C MET A 42 -13.88 -4.95 -2.62
N SER A 43 -13.79 -4.01 -3.57
CA SER A 43 -14.33 -4.22 -4.92
C SER A 43 -13.50 -5.22 -5.73
N VAL A 44 -14.14 -5.89 -6.69
CA VAL A 44 -13.47 -6.87 -7.56
C VAL A 44 -12.33 -6.21 -8.33
N SER A 45 -12.55 -4.98 -8.80
CA SER A 45 -11.56 -4.16 -9.50
C SER A 45 -10.31 -3.94 -8.63
N PHE A 46 -10.44 -3.56 -7.35
CA PHE A 46 -9.28 -3.38 -6.47
C PHE A 46 -8.60 -4.71 -6.12
N GLN A 47 -9.37 -5.76 -5.86
CA GLN A 47 -8.82 -7.09 -5.59
C GLN A 47 -7.94 -7.56 -6.75
N GLN A 48 -8.37 -7.35 -7.99
CA GLN A 48 -7.58 -7.69 -9.18
C GLN A 48 -6.27 -6.90 -9.23
N VAL A 49 -6.31 -5.58 -8.99
CA VAL A 49 -5.10 -4.74 -8.92
C VAL A 49 -4.09 -5.28 -7.89
N MET A 50 -4.56 -5.64 -6.70
CA MET A 50 -3.67 -6.16 -5.64
C MET A 50 -3.11 -7.55 -5.96
N ASN A 51 -3.92 -8.42 -6.57
CA ASN A 51 -3.49 -9.74 -7.03
C ASN A 51 -2.42 -9.64 -8.13
N ASP A 52 -2.62 -8.76 -9.10
CA ASP A 52 -1.68 -8.54 -10.20
C ASP A 52 -0.37 -7.93 -9.73
N LEU A 53 -0.43 -6.99 -8.78
CA LEU A 53 0.75 -6.41 -8.13
C LEU A 53 1.53 -7.47 -7.35
N SER A 54 0.84 -8.31 -6.58
CA SER A 54 1.45 -9.43 -5.85
C SER A 54 2.13 -10.42 -6.79
N ALA A 55 1.45 -10.84 -7.86
CA ALA A 55 2.01 -11.77 -8.85
C ALA A 55 3.24 -11.18 -9.57
N SER A 56 3.15 -9.91 -9.98
CA SER A 56 4.22 -9.23 -10.72
C SER A 56 5.46 -9.02 -9.84
N LEU A 57 5.30 -8.54 -8.61
CA LEU A 57 6.42 -8.31 -7.70
C LEU A 57 7.10 -9.62 -7.28
N LYS A 58 6.33 -10.68 -6.96
CA LYS A 58 6.90 -12.00 -6.66
C LYS A 58 7.73 -12.53 -7.83
N ARG A 59 7.22 -12.40 -9.07
CA ARG A 59 7.95 -12.85 -10.27
C ARG A 59 9.23 -12.05 -10.50
N THR A 60 9.16 -10.72 -10.45
CA THR A 60 10.29 -9.82 -10.73
C THR A 60 11.44 -10.03 -9.74
N TYR A 61 11.12 -10.17 -8.44
CA TYR A 61 12.12 -10.31 -7.39
C TYR A 61 12.40 -11.76 -6.99
N LYS A 62 11.76 -12.75 -7.63
CA LYS A 62 11.80 -14.17 -7.24
C LYS A 62 11.50 -14.36 -5.75
N ALA A 63 10.53 -13.63 -5.22
CA ALA A 63 10.17 -13.63 -3.82
C ALA A 63 9.02 -14.61 -3.53
N ASP A 64 9.05 -15.24 -2.35
CA ASP A 64 7.97 -16.14 -1.89
C ASP A 64 6.68 -15.37 -1.56
N ALA A 65 6.81 -14.16 -1.00
CA ALA A 65 5.70 -13.32 -0.56
C ALA A 65 6.00 -11.84 -0.77
N VAL A 66 4.93 -11.03 -0.81
CA VAL A 66 4.96 -9.57 -0.95
C VAL A 66 3.98 -8.95 0.04
N ALA A 67 4.39 -7.84 0.66
CA ALA A 67 3.54 -7.02 1.50
C ALA A 67 3.59 -5.57 1.01
N ILE A 68 2.44 -4.90 1.01
CA ILE A 68 2.31 -3.48 0.67
C ILE A 68 1.94 -2.73 1.94
N ILE A 69 2.79 -1.78 2.33
CA ILE A 69 2.62 -0.99 3.55
C ILE A 69 2.27 0.44 3.13
N PRO A 70 1.04 0.92 3.43
CA PRO A 70 0.66 2.29 3.11
C PRO A 70 1.60 3.30 3.77
N GLY A 71 2.01 4.32 3.03
CA GLY A 71 2.95 5.34 3.48
C GLY A 71 4.09 5.54 2.49
N SER A 72 5.33 5.41 2.94
CA SER A 72 6.53 5.56 2.10
C SER A 72 7.52 4.41 2.32
N GLY A 73 8.60 4.36 1.54
CA GLY A 73 9.67 3.39 1.74
C GLY A 73 10.25 3.37 3.17
N THR A 74 10.24 4.51 3.88
CA THR A 74 10.67 4.58 5.29
C THR A 74 9.76 3.75 6.20
N TYR A 75 8.45 3.69 5.91
CA TYR A 75 7.51 2.90 6.73
C TYR A 75 7.75 1.40 6.52
N GLY A 76 8.10 1.00 5.30
CA GLY A 76 8.55 -0.36 5.02
C GLY A 76 9.81 -0.74 5.82
N MET A 77 10.80 0.16 5.88
CA MET A 77 12.00 -0.05 6.70
C MET A 77 11.66 -0.22 8.19
N GLU A 78 10.81 0.65 8.74
CA GLU A 78 10.41 0.57 10.15
C GLU A 78 9.56 -0.67 10.46
N ALA A 79 8.66 -1.08 9.56
CA ALA A 79 7.90 -2.31 9.72
C ALA A 79 8.82 -3.54 9.81
N ILE A 80 9.83 -3.62 8.94
CA ILE A 80 10.86 -4.68 8.98
C ILE A 80 11.64 -4.62 10.30
N ALA A 81 12.07 -3.42 10.73
CA ALA A 81 12.78 -3.26 11.98
C ALA A 81 11.95 -3.74 13.18
N ARG A 82 10.70 -3.31 13.30
CA ARG A 82 9.82 -3.71 14.41
C ARG A 82 9.50 -5.20 14.38
N GLN A 83 9.32 -5.80 13.21
CA GLN A 83 9.00 -7.21 13.08
C GLN A 83 10.18 -8.13 13.44
N PHE A 84 11.40 -7.77 13.03
CA PHE A 84 12.54 -8.70 13.10
C PHE A 84 13.66 -8.28 14.06
N ALA A 85 13.83 -6.98 14.32
CA ALA A 85 14.95 -6.47 15.12
C ALA A 85 14.60 -6.19 16.59
N THR A 86 13.33 -6.27 16.97
CA THR A 86 12.89 -5.97 18.35
C THR A 86 13.64 -6.84 19.37
N GLY A 87 14.38 -6.19 20.27
CA GLY A 87 15.19 -6.84 21.31
C GLY A 87 16.38 -7.66 20.78
N LYS A 88 16.75 -7.51 19.50
CA LYS A 88 17.86 -8.23 18.87
C LYS A 88 19.13 -7.38 18.79
N HIS A 89 20.27 -8.05 18.64
CA HIS A 89 21.53 -7.40 18.28
C HIS A 89 21.58 -7.28 16.75
N THR A 90 21.70 -6.06 16.22
CA THR A 90 21.68 -5.79 14.78
C THR A 90 23.01 -5.25 14.29
N VAL A 91 23.34 -5.55 13.03
CA VAL A 91 24.46 -4.92 12.31
C VAL A 91 23.91 -4.12 11.15
N VAL A 92 24.33 -2.85 11.04
CA VAL A 92 23.99 -1.97 9.91
C VAL A 92 25.23 -1.73 9.06
N ILE A 93 25.16 -2.10 7.78
CA ILE A 93 26.19 -1.77 6.79
C ILE A 93 25.91 -0.37 6.23
N ARG A 94 26.80 0.58 6.52
CA ARG A 94 26.62 2.00 6.20
C ARG A 94 27.39 2.40 4.94
N ASN A 95 26.66 2.91 3.95
CA ASN A 95 27.16 3.41 2.67
C ASN A 95 26.52 4.76 2.27
N GLY A 96 26.06 5.55 3.24
CA GLY A 96 25.45 6.87 3.00
C GLY A 96 24.12 7.06 3.72
N TRP A 97 23.41 8.11 3.33
CA TRP A 97 22.26 8.61 4.09
C TRP A 97 21.11 7.61 4.22
N PHE A 98 20.75 6.91 3.13
CA PHE A 98 19.67 5.90 3.17
C PHE A 98 20.01 4.72 4.08
N SER A 99 21.26 4.26 4.10
CA SER A 99 21.68 3.22 5.05
C SER A 99 21.76 3.72 6.50
N TYR A 100 22.03 5.02 6.71
CA TYR A 100 21.96 5.65 8.03
C TYR A 100 20.53 5.69 8.59
N ARG A 101 19.50 5.72 7.73
CA ARG A 101 18.10 5.66 8.18
C ARG A 101 17.80 4.42 9.03
N TRP A 102 18.46 3.28 8.77
CA TRP A 102 18.30 2.09 9.62
C TRP A 102 18.70 2.33 11.06
N THR A 103 19.87 2.94 11.29
CA THR A 103 20.29 3.30 12.65
C THR A 103 19.35 4.30 13.30
N GLN A 104 18.86 5.31 12.55
CA GLN A 104 17.89 6.25 13.09
C GLN A 104 16.61 5.55 13.55
N ILE A 105 16.04 4.67 12.72
CA ILE A 105 14.83 3.91 13.04
C ILE A 105 15.04 3.04 14.28
N LEU A 106 16.16 2.30 14.34
CA LEU A 106 16.42 1.36 15.43
C LEU A 106 16.65 2.06 16.77
N GLU A 107 17.41 3.17 16.76
CA GLU A 107 17.75 3.94 17.96
C GLU A 107 16.56 4.76 18.44
N GLN A 108 15.93 5.52 17.55
CA GLN A 108 14.83 6.41 17.91
C GLN A 108 13.56 5.65 18.30
N GLY A 109 13.35 4.48 17.70
CA GLY A 109 12.24 3.59 18.06
C GLY A 109 12.51 2.70 19.28
N GLY A 110 13.72 2.71 19.85
CA GLY A 110 14.10 1.79 20.93
C GLY A 110 13.91 0.31 20.56
N ILE A 111 14.14 -0.03 19.28
CA ILE A 111 13.73 -1.32 18.71
C ILE A 111 14.77 -2.39 19.03
N ALA A 112 16.03 -2.17 18.64
CA ALA A 112 17.09 -3.15 18.83
C ALA A 112 17.67 -3.13 20.25
N LYS A 113 18.15 -4.29 20.72
CA LYS A 113 18.92 -4.38 21.97
C LYS A 113 20.30 -3.73 21.84
N SER A 114 20.92 -3.85 20.67
CA SER A 114 22.11 -3.06 20.31
C SER A 114 22.23 -2.96 18.80
N CYS A 115 22.87 -1.89 18.31
CA CYS A 115 23.13 -1.70 16.89
C CYS A 115 24.63 -1.44 16.64
N THR A 116 25.30 -2.37 15.96
CA THR A 116 26.69 -2.20 15.52
C THR A 116 26.71 -1.67 14.09
N VAL A 117 27.53 -0.66 13.81
CA VAL A 117 27.63 -0.05 12.48
C VAL A 117 28.96 -0.41 11.85
N LEU A 118 28.92 -0.91 10.62
CA LEU A 118 30.11 -1.19 9.81
C LEU A 118 30.08 -0.33 8.55
N GLN A 119 31.16 0.40 8.27
CA GLN A 119 31.27 1.19 7.04
C GLN A 119 31.54 0.27 5.84
N ALA A 120 30.72 0.35 4.81
CA ALA A 120 30.96 -0.35 3.56
C ALA A 120 32.24 0.19 2.91
N ARG A 121 33.12 -0.72 2.47
CA ARG A 121 34.29 -0.39 1.65
C ARG A 121 34.12 -1.11 0.31
N GLY A 122 34.33 -0.41 -0.80
CA GLY A 122 34.37 -1.05 -2.11
C GLY A 122 35.57 -2.01 -2.16
N SER A 123 35.38 -3.18 -2.78
CA SER A 123 36.52 -4.05 -3.09
C SER A 123 37.44 -3.33 -4.09
N PRO A 124 38.77 -3.44 -3.97
CA PRO A 124 39.67 -2.99 -5.03
C PRO A 124 39.29 -3.73 -6.32
N CYS A 125 39.06 -2.98 -7.39
CA CYS A 125 38.89 -3.51 -8.73
C CYS A 125 40.18 -4.15 -9.24
#